data_AF-A0AAQ3AGR0-F1
#
_entry.id   AF-A0AAQ3AGR0-F1
#
_cell.length_a   1.000
_cell.length_b   1.000
_cell.length_c   1.000
_cell.angle_alpha   90.00
_cell.angle_beta   90.00
_cell.angle_gamma   90.00
#
_symmetry.space_group_name_H-M   'P 1'
#
loop_
_entity.id
_entity.type
_entity.pdbx_description
1 polymer ?
#
loop_
_entity_poly.entity_id
_entity_poly.type
_entity_poly.pdbx_seq_one_letter_code
_entity_poly.pdbx_strand_id
1 'polypeptide(L)'
;MKKNYLFINLAILFIFSCTTIASLMDEPAPPIKHTIKDLSTYEAKLTDYIMYLQVFLTRTRKKFINDTNYPKFTYFDSSTLKHEHTIDSLLFNIKLLKDYISITKPIAQSVYMRYSKLKN
;
A
#
# COMPACT_ATOMS: atom_id res chain seq x y z
N MET A 1 -7.03 25.97 -42.99
CA MET A 1 -7.90 25.19 -42.06
C MET A 1 -7.33 23.83 -41.62
N LYS A 2 -6.01 23.57 -41.63
CA LYS A 2 -5.42 22.26 -41.28
C LYS A 2 -4.58 22.22 -39.99
N LYS A 3 -4.18 23.38 -39.44
CA LYS A 3 -3.22 23.45 -38.31
C LYS A 3 -3.85 23.15 -36.94
N ASN A 4 -5.13 23.46 -36.75
CA ASN A 4 -5.81 23.31 -35.45
C ASN A 4 -6.14 21.86 -35.09
N TYR A 5 -6.31 20.97 -36.09
CA TYR A 5 -6.57 19.55 -35.85
C TYR A 5 -5.33 18.78 -35.36
N LEU A 6 -4.11 19.26 -35.66
CA LEU A 6 -2.88 18.61 -35.23
C LEU A 6 -2.65 18.77 -33.71
N PHE A 7 -2.96 19.95 -33.16
CA PHE A 7 -2.86 20.22 -31.72
C PHE A 7 -3.92 19.48 -30.90
N ILE A 8 -5.13 19.33 -31.44
CA ILE A 8 -6.21 18.58 -30.76
C ILE A 8 -5.88 17.08 -30.71
N ASN A 9 -5.31 16.50 -31.78
CA ASN A 9 -4.88 15.09 -31.77
C ASN A 9 -3.70 14.83 -30.84
N LEU A 10 -2.75 15.78 -30.71
CA LEU A 10 -1.62 15.64 -29.78
C LEU A 10 -2.06 15.74 -28.31
N ALA A 11 -3.06 16.57 -28.00
CA ALA A 11 -3.65 16.66 -26.67
C ALA A 11 -4.40 15.37 -26.26
N ILE A 12 -5.05 14.68 -27.21
CA ILE A 12 -5.77 13.41 -26.95
C ILE A 12 -4.81 12.26 -26.62
N LEU A 13 -3.61 12.24 -27.20
CA LEU A 13 -2.56 11.26 -26.86
C LEU A 13 -1.99 11.45 -25.44
N PHE A 14 -1.99 12.68 -24.91
CA PHE A 14 -1.53 12.97 -23.54
C PHE A 14 -2.54 12.56 -22.45
N ILE A 15 -3.82 12.38 -22.79
CA ILE A 15 -4.85 11.94 -21.83
C ILE A 15 -4.74 10.44 -21.54
N PHE A 16 -4.10 9.66 -22.43
CA PHE A 16 -3.59 8.31 -22.13
C PHE A 16 -2.33 8.33 -21.24
N SER A 17 -2.22 9.38 -20.43
CA SER A 17 -1.36 9.53 -19.26
C SER A 17 -1.06 8.17 -18.62
N CYS A 18 0.24 7.90 -18.46
CA CYS A 18 0.79 6.67 -17.93
C CYS A 18 -0.08 6.08 -16.81
N THR A 19 -0.83 5.02 -17.12
CA THR A 19 -1.58 4.28 -16.10
C THR A 19 -0.68 3.45 -15.17
N THR A 20 0.57 3.87 -14.97
CA THR A 20 1.53 3.28 -14.04
C THR A 20 1.08 3.50 -12.59
N ILE A 21 1.27 2.48 -11.77
CA ILE A 21 1.07 2.52 -10.32
C ILE A 21 2.45 2.52 -9.64
N ALA A 22 2.52 2.94 -8.38
CA ALA A 22 3.78 2.92 -7.63
C ALA A 22 4.32 1.47 -7.50
N SER A 23 5.64 1.33 -7.39
CA SER A 23 6.25 0.05 -7.02
C SER A 23 5.84 -0.36 -5.60
N LEU A 24 5.79 -1.67 -5.35
CA LEU A 24 5.49 -2.21 -4.04
C LEU A 24 6.69 -2.06 -3.09
N MET A 25 6.48 -1.52 -1.89
CA MET A 25 7.52 -1.46 -0.86
C MET A 25 7.74 -2.82 -0.19
N ASP A 26 8.98 -3.07 0.22
CA ASP A 26 9.35 -4.23 1.02
C ASP A 26 8.87 -4.10 2.47
N GLU A 27 8.52 -5.23 3.05
CA GLU A 27 8.09 -5.31 4.45
C GLU A 27 9.29 -5.09 5.38
N PRO A 28 9.15 -4.31 6.47
CA PRO A 28 10.21 -4.12 7.45
C PRO A 28 10.68 -5.43 8.06
N ALA A 29 12.00 -5.63 8.12
CA ALA A 29 12.58 -6.79 8.79
C ALA A 29 12.46 -6.69 10.32
N PRO A 30 12.20 -7.81 11.02
CA PRO A 30 12.14 -7.84 12.48
C PRO A 30 13.49 -7.47 13.11
N PRO A 31 13.49 -6.87 14.30
CA PRO A 31 14.71 -6.50 14.99
C PRO A 31 15.44 -7.74 15.52
N ILE A 32 16.77 -7.68 15.57
CA ILE A 32 17.61 -8.75 16.13
C ILE A 32 17.50 -8.79 17.66
N LYS A 33 17.29 -7.62 18.29
CA LYS A 33 17.19 -7.45 19.74
C LYS A 33 15.75 -7.13 20.12
N HIS A 34 15.32 -7.64 21.27
CA HIS A 34 13.98 -7.44 21.81
C HIS A 34 13.99 -6.42 22.97
N THR A 35 14.71 -5.31 22.80
CA THR A 35 14.61 -4.19 23.74
C THR A 35 13.35 -3.39 23.45
N ILE A 36 12.86 -2.63 24.43
CA ILE A 36 11.73 -1.71 24.24
C ILE A 36 11.98 -0.81 23.03
N LYS A 37 13.16 -0.17 22.93
CA LYS A 37 13.51 0.71 21.82
C LYS A 37 13.41 0.02 20.47
N ASP A 38 13.95 -1.19 20.35
CA ASP A 38 13.98 -1.92 19.08
C ASP A 38 12.57 -2.38 18.66
N LEU A 39 11.77 -2.86 19.62
CA LEU A 39 10.38 -3.26 19.38
C LEU A 39 9.50 -2.07 19.01
N SER A 40 9.60 -0.95 19.73
CA SER A 40 8.86 0.28 19.40
C SER A 40 9.24 0.84 18.03
N THR A 41 10.52 0.77 17.67
CA THR A 41 10.99 1.15 16.33
C THR A 41 10.40 0.23 15.27
N TYR A 42 10.32 -1.07 15.55
CA TYR A 42 9.75 -2.04 14.62
C TYR A 42 8.24 -1.88 14.46
N GLU A 43 7.51 -1.68 15.56
CA GLU A 43 6.07 -1.38 15.55
C GLU A 43 5.76 -0.14 14.70
N ALA A 44 6.53 0.94 14.85
CA ALA A 44 6.36 2.15 14.04
C ALA A 44 6.57 1.86 12.54
N LYS A 45 7.63 1.12 12.20
CA LYS A 45 7.89 0.71 10.80
C LYS A 45 6.77 -0.16 10.22
N LEU A 46 6.22 -1.08 11.00
CA LEU A 46 5.07 -1.90 10.58
C LEU A 46 3.82 -1.04 10.37
N THR A 47 3.60 -0.06 11.23
CA THR A 47 2.49 0.90 11.11
C THR A 47 2.61 1.74 9.83
N ASP A 48 3.81 2.26 9.55
CA ASP A 48 4.10 2.98 8.30
C ASP A 48 3.86 2.10 7.07
N TYR A 49 4.28 0.83 7.14
CA TYR A 49 4.07 -0.14 6.06
C TYR A 49 2.58 -0.42 5.81
N ILE A 50 1.78 -0.59 6.88
CA ILE A 50 0.33 -0.74 6.78
C ILE A 50 -0.32 0.47 6.13
N MET A 51 0.05 1.68 6.58
CA MET A 51 -0.46 2.91 5.98
C MET A 51 -0.12 2.99 4.50
N TYR A 52 1.11 2.63 4.13
CA TYR A 52 1.53 2.54 2.73
C TYR A 52 0.65 1.57 1.92
N LEU A 53 0.42 0.33 2.41
CA LEU A 53 -0.42 -0.66 1.73
C LEU A 53 -1.86 -0.15 1.52
N GLN A 54 -2.46 0.45 2.55
CA GLN A 54 -3.82 1.00 2.49
C GLN A 54 -3.91 2.14 1.49
N VAL A 55 -2.93 3.06 1.49
CA VAL A 55 -2.86 4.17 0.54
C VAL A 55 -2.66 3.65 -0.89
N PHE A 56 -1.77 2.68 -1.09
CA PHE A 56 -1.51 2.04 -2.38
C PHE A 56 -2.80 1.45 -2.96
N LEU A 57 -3.52 0.64 -2.18
CA LEU A 57 -4.78 0.02 -2.61
C LEU A 57 -5.85 1.08 -2.88
N THR A 58 -6.02 2.05 -1.97
CA THR A 58 -7.01 3.13 -2.14
C THR A 58 -6.77 3.97 -3.38
N ARG A 59 -5.52 4.40 -3.61
CA ARG A 59 -5.16 5.22 -4.78
C ARG A 59 -5.29 4.43 -6.08
N THR A 60 -4.91 3.16 -6.06
CA THR A 60 -5.05 2.30 -7.24
C THR A 60 -6.52 2.09 -7.58
N ARG A 61 -7.39 1.82 -6.60
CA ARG A 61 -8.84 1.73 -6.80
C ARG A 61 -9.41 3.00 -7.42
N LYS A 62 -9.02 4.18 -6.94
CA LYS A 62 -9.46 5.47 -7.51
C LYS A 62 -9.07 5.62 -8.99
N LYS A 63 -7.90 5.11 -9.37
CA LYS A 63 -7.41 5.13 -10.77
C LYS A 63 -8.19 4.18 -11.68
N PHE A 64 -8.68 3.06 -11.13
CA PHE A 64 -9.42 2.03 -11.85
C PHE A 64 -10.86 1.89 -11.33
N ILE A 65 -11.56 3.03 -11.19
CA ILE A 65 -12.89 3.10 -10.56
C ILE A 65 -13.97 2.26 -11.26
N ASN A 66 -13.81 2.03 -12.56
CA ASN A 66 -14.73 1.23 -13.37
C ASN A 66 -14.47 -0.29 -13.28
N ASP A 67 -13.40 -0.72 -12.59
CA ASP A 67 -13.10 -2.15 -12.42
C ASP A 67 -13.91 -2.74 -11.27
N THR A 68 -15.01 -3.40 -11.61
CA THR A 68 -15.90 -4.07 -10.65
C THR A 68 -15.23 -5.26 -9.96
N ASN A 69 -14.15 -5.79 -10.52
CA ASN A 69 -13.37 -6.90 -9.99
C ASN A 69 -12.16 -6.42 -9.16
N TYR A 70 -12.11 -5.14 -8.77
CA TYR A 70 -11.06 -4.64 -7.89
C TYR A 70 -11.17 -5.33 -6.50
N PRO A 71 -10.08 -5.90 -5.96
CA PRO A 71 -10.14 -6.61 -4.68
C PRO A 71 -10.67 -5.76 -3.54
N LYS A 72 -11.52 -6.34 -2.69
CA LYS A 72 -11.98 -5.71 -1.46
C LYS A 72 -10.91 -5.87 -0.38
N PHE A 73 -10.72 -4.84 0.43
CA PHE A 73 -9.87 -4.85 1.61
C PHE A 73 -10.50 -3.97 2.69
N THR A 74 -10.14 -4.23 3.94
CA THR A 74 -10.56 -3.45 5.10
C THR A 74 -9.41 -2.58 5.59
N TYR A 75 -9.73 -1.43 6.19
CA TYR A 75 -8.71 -0.63 6.85
C TYR A 75 -8.31 -1.29 8.17
N PHE A 76 -7.04 -1.20 8.52
CA PHE A 76 -6.54 -1.59 9.83
C PHE A 76 -7.24 -0.79 10.93
N ASP A 77 -7.69 -1.47 11.98
CA ASP A 77 -8.33 -0.86 13.13
C ASP A 77 -7.29 -0.60 14.23
N SER A 78 -6.80 0.64 14.29
CA SER A 78 -5.81 1.06 15.28
C SER A 78 -6.36 1.14 16.71
N SER A 79 -7.69 1.09 16.91
CA SER A 79 -8.28 1.11 18.27
C SER A 79 -7.97 -0.17 19.07
N THR A 80 -7.56 -1.23 18.37
CA THR A 80 -7.15 -2.51 18.98
C THR A 80 -5.74 -2.50 19.55
N LEU A 81 -4.95 -1.46 19.26
CA LEU A 81 -3.58 -1.34 19.74
C LEU A 81 -3.55 -0.94 21.22
N LYS A 82 -2.64 -1.58 21.95
CA LYS A 82 -2.32 -1.22 23.34
C LYS A 82 -1.51 0.06 23.38
N HIS A 83 -1.78 0.90 24.38
CA HIS A 83 -1.09 2.18 24.57
C HIS A 83 0.10 2.07 25.54
N GLU A 84 0.17 1.00 26.33
CA GLU A 84 1.25 0.83 27.29
C GLU A 84 2.58 0.53 26.58
N HIS A 85 3.66 1.13 27.08
CA HIS A 85 4.99 0.98 26.49
C HIS A 85 5.81 -0.14 27.16
N THR A 86 5.20 -1.32 27.30
CA THR A 86 5.84 -2.52 27.86
C THR A 86 6.21 -3.49 26.74
N ILE A 87 7.16 -4.39 27.00
CA ILE A 87 7.55 -5.43 26.02
C ILE A 87 6.33 -6.26 25.58
N ASP A 88 5.48 -6.68 26.51
CA ASP A 88 4.30 -7.50 26.20
C ASP A 88 3.27 -6.73 25.37
N SER A 89 3.04 -5.45 25.66
CA SER A 89 2.14 -4.61 24.86
C SER A 89 2.68 -4.39 23.46
N LEU A 90 3.99 -4.14 23.31
CA LEU A 90 4.65 -4.01 22.01
C LEU A 90 4.58 -5.29 21.19
N LEU A 91 4.87 -6.45 21.81
CA LEU A 91 4.78 -7.74 21.12
C LEU A 91 3.34 -8.07 20.68
N PHE A 92 2.36 -7.72 21.51
CA PHE A 92 0.94 -7.86 21.17
C PHE A 92 0.58 -6.98 19.96
N ASN A 93 0.96 -5.70 19.97
CA ASN A 93 0.71 -4.78 18.87
C ASN A 93 1.40 -5.26 17.58
N ILE A 94 2.69 -5.62 17.65
CA ILE A 94 3.45 -6.17 16.52
C ILE A 94 2.74 -7.38 15.92
N LYS A 95 2.20 -8.29 16.76
CA LYS A 95 1.44 -9.45 16.28
C LYS A 95 0.20 -9.01 15.48
N LEU A 96 -0.62 -8.10 16.01
CA LEU A 96 -1.81 -7.59 15.32
C LEU A 96 -1.46 -6.93 13.99
N LEU A 97 -0.40 -6.11 13.96
CA LEU A 97 0.08 -5.45 12.75
C LEU A 97 0.51 -6.50 11.70
N LYS A 98 1.26 -7.52 12.12
CA LYS A 98 1.68 -8.62 11.23
C LYS A 98 0.51 -9.46 10.73
N ASP A 99 -0.48 -9.74 11.57
CA ASP A 99 -1.69 -10.48 11.19
C ASP A 99 -2.44 -9.72 10.07
N TYR A 100 -2.60 -8.39 10.21
CA TYR A 100 -3.19 -7.56 9.16
C TYR A 100 -2.34 -7.54 7.86
N ILE A 101 -1.01 -7.39 7.99
CA ILE A 101 -0.08 -7.40 6.84
C ILE A 101 -0.18 -8.73 6.09
N SER A 102 -0.29 -9.86 6.79
CA SER A 102 -0.36 -11.19 6.19
C SER A 102 -1.56 -11.35 5.24
N ILE A 103 -2.67 -10.65 5.52
CA ILE A 103 -3.87 -10.63 4.69
C ILE A 103 -3.75 -9.59 3.57
N THR A 104 -3.26 -8.39 3.90
CA THR A 104 -3.33 -7.23 3.00
C THR A 104 -2.20 -7.21 1.97
N LYS A 105 -1.00 -7.68 2.33
CA LYS A 105 0.17 -7.69 1.44
C LYS A 105 -0.06 -8.55 0.17
N PRO A 106 -0.59 -9.79 0.25
CA PRO A 106 -0.94 -10.56 -0.94
C PRO A 106 -1.95 -9.85 -1.86
N ILE A 107 -2.91 -9.11 -1.28
CA ILE A 107 -3.87 -8.31 -2.04
C ILE A 107 -3.12 -7.20 -2.80
N ALA A 108 -2.26 -6.44 -2.11
CA ALA A 108 -1.46 -5.40 -2.74
C ALA A 108 -0.53 -5.94 -3.83
N GLN A 109 0.08 -7.12 -3.63
CA GLN A 109 0.87 -7.81 -4.64
C GLN A 109 0.01 -8.19 -5.85
N SER A 110 -1.17 -8.76 -5.65
CA SER A 110 -2.07 -9.12 -6.76
C SER A 110 -2.51 -7.90 -7.57
N VAL A 111 -2.81 -6.79 -6.90
CA VAL A 111 -3.14 -5.49 -7.53
C VAL A 111 -1.92 -4.97 -8.29
N TYR A 112 -0.74 -5.02 -7.68
CA TYR A 112 0.49 -4.61 -8.35
C TYR A 112 0.73 -5.41 -9.64
N MET A 113 0.65 -6.74 -9.57
CA MET A 113 0.83 -7.61 -10.74
C MET A 113 -0.23 -7.40 -11.82
N ARG A 114 -1.47 -7.06 -11.45
CA ARG A 114 -2.56 -6.83 -12.40
C ARG A 114 -2.46 -5.49 -13.13
N TYR A 115 -2.09 -4.43 -12.42
CA TYR A 115 -2.16 -3.06 -12.96
C TYR A 115 -0.79 -2.42 -13.22
N SER A 116 0.31 -3.02 -12.79
CA SER A 116 1.63 -2.57 -13.22
C SER A 116 1.81 -2.88 -14.71
N LYS A 117 2.20 -1.86 -15.47
CA LYS A 117 2.57 -2.01 -16.90
C LYS A 117 3.90 -2.72 -17.10
N LEU A 118 4.64 -2.94 -16.02
CA LEU A 118 5.92 -3.62 -15.99
C LEU A 118 5.69 -5.13 -15.96
N LYS A 119 5.07 -5.68 -17.02
CA LYS A 119 5.29 -7.08 -17.36
C LYS A 119 6.59 -7.12 -18.16
N ASN A 120 7.62 -7.73 -17.58
CA ASN A 120 8.79 -8.17 -18.34
C ASN A 120 8.35 -9.17 -19.42
#